data_AF-A0A4Y2S453-F1
#
_entry.id   AF-A0A4Y2S453-F1
#
_cell.length_a   1.000
_cell.length_b   1.000
_cell.length_c   1.000
_cell.angle_alpha   90.00
_cell.angle_beta   90.00
_cell.angle_gamma   90.00
#
_symmetry.space_group_name_H-M   'P 1'
#
loop_
_entity.id
_entity.type
_entity.pdbx_description
1 polymer ?
#
loop_
_entity_poly.entity_id
_entity_poly.type
_entity_poly.pdbx_seq_one_letter_code
_entity_poly.pdbx_strand_id
1 'polypeptide(L)'
;MALAPLNPNQPTNRSKLDYGCVVYGSASKSVLKALDTVHHQGLRLSLGAFRTSPIQSIYVLCKESSLELRRERLTLNTFFKIKSNSSHPMHYKVINPIYGSLFSLRLSFTPTFGFRVGGILRNLNINDFPILEKVDEFPPWKDIKLNFIDDFEHLPKSTTSTLVYRIHLNSTVVSLSQSSPQLRYSTAATCGVALEEVQSLSLLPESKDSEVEISV
;
A
#
# COMPACT_ATOMS: atom_id res chain seq x y z
N MET A 1 3.59 -33.60 -6.73
CA MET A 1 4.22 -32.52 -5.94
C MET A 1 3.15 -31.49 -5.65
N ALA A 2 2.48 -31.62 -4.51
CA ALA A 2 1.31 -30.81 -4.17
C ALA A 2 1.75 -29.37 -3.86
N LEU A 3 1.16 -28.40 -4.57
CA LEU A 3 1.17 -26.99 -4.19
C LEU A 3 0.36 -26.88 -2.89
N ALA A 4 1.04 -26.86 -1.76
CA ALA A 4 0.39 -26.57 -0.48
C ALA A 4 -0.22 -25.16 -0.54
N PRO A 5 -1.49 -24.99 -0.12
CA PRO A 5 -2.12 -23.69 -0.11
C PRO A 5 -1.37 -22.75 0.84
N LEU A 6 -1.19 -21.51 0.41
CA LEU A 6 -0.58 -20.42 1.18
C LEU A 6 -1.17 -20.41 2.60
N ASN A 7 -0.30 -20.66 3.58
CA ASN A 7 -0.65 -20.67 4.99
C ASN A 7 -1.14 -19.24 5.36
N PRO A 8 -2.36 -19.04 5.90
CA PRO A 8 -2.94 -17.72 6.14
C PRO A 8 -2.16 -16.84 7.14
N ASN A 9 -1.15 -17.41 7.81
CA ASN A 9 -0.32 -16.74 8.80
C ASN A 9 0.91 -16.01 8.21
N GLN A 10 1.06 -15.95 6.88
CA GLN A 10 2.26 -15.44 6.21
C GLN A 10 2.46 -13.92 5.96
N PRO A 11 1.66 -12.95 6.45
CA PRO A 11 1.92 -11.53 6.15
C PRO A 11 2.50 -10.68 7.30
N THR A 12 2.81 -11.23 8.47
CA THR A 12 3.12 -10.38 9.65
C THR A 12 4.50 -9.74 9.66
N ASN A 13 5.53 -10.41 9.15
CA ASN A 13 6.89 -9.85 9.13
C ASN A 13 7.18 -9.00 7.89
N ARG A 14 6.58 -9.34 6.74
CA ARG A 14 6.82 -8.63 5.48
C ARG A 14 6.28 -7.21 5.51
N SER A 15 5.04 -7.03 5.97
CA SER A 15 4.40 -5.73 6.14
C SER A 15 5.21 -4.80 7.06
N LYS A 16 5.74 -5.33 8.17
CA LYS A 16 6.60 -4.57 9.11
C LYS A 16 7.93 -4.15 8.49
N LEU A 17 8.59 -5.05 7.76
CA LEU A 17 9.82 -4.73 7.03
C LEU A 17 9.56 -3.68 5.95
N ASP A 18 8.48 -3.81 5.19
CA ASP A 18 8.17 -2.87 4.12
C ASP A 18 7.85 -1.47 4.69
N TYR A 19 7.11 -1.38 5.80
CA TYR A 19 6.80 -0.11 6.45
C TYR A 19 8.06 0.62 6.96
N GLY A 20 8.97 -0.09 7.61
CA GLY A 20 10.19 0.49 8.20
C GLY A 20 11.33 0.74 7.22
N CYS A 21 11.22 0.33 5.96
CA CYS A 21 12.34 0.22 5.02
C CYS A 21 13.13 1.53 4.83
N VAL A 22 12.44 2.68 4.87
CA VAL A 22 13.05 4.01 4.70
C VAL A 22 14.00 4.33 5.85
N VAL A 23 13.65 3.91 7.07
CA VAL A 23 14.41 4.19 8.29
C VAL A 23 15.58 3.21 8.41
N TYR A 24 15.28 1.91 8.52
CA TYR A 24 16.32 0.90 8.76
C TYR A 24 17.16 0.60 7.51
N GLY A 25 16.74 1.00 6.31
CA GLY A 25 17.56 0.87 5.09
C GLY A 25 18.90 1.60 5.22
N SER A 26 19.02 2.52 6.20
CA SER A 26 20.25 3.23 6.56
C SER A 26 21.14 2.46 7.53
N ALA A 27 20.66 1.35 8.09
CA ALA A 27 21.42 0.61 9.08
C ALA A 27 22.72 0.03 8.51
N SER A 28 23.61 -0.38 9.41
CA SER A 28 24.86 -1.02 9.02
C SER A 28 24.61 -2.34 8.26
N LYS A 29 25.57 -2.74 7.44
CA LYS A 29 25.51 -4.00 6.68
C LYS A 29 25.31 -5.23 7.59
N SER A 30 25.80 -5.20 8.83
CA SER A 30 25.60 -6.30 9.79
C SER A 30 24.13 -6.42 10.21
N VAL A 31 23.45 -5.30 10.49
CA VAL A 31 22.02 -5.28 10.83
C VAL A 31 21.16 -5.68 9.63
N LEU A 32 21.49 -5.20 8.43
CA LEU A 32 20.78 -5.59 7.20
C LEU A 32 20.89 -7.09 6.93
N LYS A 33 22.07 -7.70 7.14
CA LYS A 33 22.26 -9.16 7.03
C LYS A 33 21.40 -9.92 8.04
N ALA A 34 21.26 -9.43 9.27
CA ALA A 34 20.39 -10.05 10.28
C ALA A 34 18.90 -9.98 9.88
N LEU A 35 18.47 -8.93 9.19
CA LEU A 35 17.12 -8.87 8.64
C LEU A 35 16.92 -9.86 7.48
N ASP A 36 17.95 -10.01 6.63
CA ASP A 36 17.92 -10.96 5.53
C ASP A 36 17.80 -12.42 6.03
N THR A 37 18.50 -12.79 7.13
CA THR A 37 18.37 -14.13 7.71
C THR A 37 16.97 -14.42 8.23
N VAL A 38 16.35 -13.48 8.93
CA VAL A 38 14.95 -13.61 9.41
C VAL A 38 13.98 -13.74 8.23
N HIS A 39 14.18 -12.96 7.17
CA HIS A 39 13.35 -13.05 5.96
C HIS A 39 13.51 -14.40 5.25
N HIS A 40 14.73 -14.88 5.05
CA HIS A 40 14.99 -16.17 4.40
C HIS A 40 14.45 -17.34 5.23
N GLN A 41 14.59 -17.29 6.55
CA GLN A 41 14.02 -18.29 7.44
C GLN A 41 12.48 -18.28 7.37
N GLY A 42 11.87 -17.10 7.33
CA GLY A 42 10.44 -16.93 7.12
C GLY A 42 9.97 -17.60 5.83
N LEU A 43 10.65 -17.34 4.70
CA LEU A 43 10.31 -17.97 3.41
C LEU A 43 10.46 -19.50 3.44
N ARG A 44 11.49 -20.03 4.11
CA ARG A 44 11.68 -21.49 4.24
C ARG A 44 10.57 -22.16 5.04
N LEU A 45 10.24 -21.61 6.20
CA LEU A 45 9.15 -22.11 7.03
C LEU A 45 7.83 -22.02 6.26
N SER A 46 7.68 -20.97 5.46
CA SER A 46 6.48 -20.71 4.67
C SER A 46 6.27 -21.73 3.55
N LEU A 47 7.35 -22.10 2.87
CA LEU A 47 7.37 -23.06 1.77
C LEU A 47 7.51 -24.52 2.24
N GLY A 48 7.86 -24.73 3.51
CA GLY A 48 8.28 -26.04 4.00
C GLY A 48 9.62 -26.51 3.39
N ALA A 49 10.48 -25.58 2.99
CA ALA A 49 11.77 -25.90 2.36
C ALA A 49 12.80 -26.38 3.39
N PHE A 50 13.75 -27.20 2.94
CA PHE A 50 14.88 -27.59 3.78
C PHE A 50 15.68 -26.35 4.22
N ARG A 51 16.28 -26.42 5.41
CA ARG A 51 17.14 -25.36 5.96
C ARG A 51 18.35 -25.09 5.06
N THR A 52 18.79 -26.09 4.29
CA THR A 52 19.94 -26.07 3.38
C THR A 52 19.59 -25.71 1.94
N SER A 53 18.30 -25.56 1.57
CA SER A 53 17.92 -25.20 0.20
C SER A 53 18.58 -23.89 -0.24
N PRO A 54 19.01 -23.72 -1.50
CA PRO A 54 19.60 -22.46 -1.94
C PRO A 54 18.57 -21.31 -1.95
N ILE A 55 18.97 -20.11 -1.52
CA ILE A 55 18.05 -18.96 -1.41
C ILE A 55 17.46 -18.53 -2.76
N GLN A 56 18.24 -18.63 -3.83
CA GLN A 56 17.78 -18.28 -5.18
C GLN A 56 16.63 -19.18 -5.63
N SER A 57 16.66 -20.47 -5.31
CA SER A 57 15.56 -21.39 -5.60
C SER A 57 14.30 -21.01 -4.82
N ILE A 58 14.44 -20.61 -3.55
CA ILE A 58 13.32 -20.17 -2.72
C ILE A 58 12.67 -18.91 -3.30
N TYR A 59 13.46 -17.93 -3.75
CA TYR A 59 12.91 -16.73 -4.39
C TYR A 59 12.07 -17.05 -5.63
N VAL A 60 12.54 -17.96 -6.49
CA VAL A 60 11.80 -18.40 -7.68
C VAL A 60 10.50 -19.12 -7.29
N LEU A 61 10.54 -20.00 -6.29
CA LEU A 61 9.36 -20.74 -5.84
C LEU A 61 8.31 -19.84 -5.18
N CYS A 62 8.74 -18.86 -4.37
CA CYS A 62 7.87 -17.88 -3.73
C CYS A 62 7.41 -16.76 -4.69
N LYS A 63 7.99 -16.65 -5.89
CA LYS A 63 7.84 -15.50 -6.80
C LYS A 63 8.14 -14.16 -6.12
N GLU A 64 9.11 -14.15 -5.20
CA GLU A 64 9.54 -12.96 -4.47
C GLU A 64 10.94 -12.52 -4.88
N SER A 65 11.17 -11.21 -4.94
CA SER A 65 12.51 -10.63 -5.12
C SER A 65 13.30 -10.64 -3.81
N SER A 66 14.62 -10.49 -3.92
CA SER A 66 15.47 -10.32 -2.75
C SER A 66 15.06 -9.11 -1.90
N LEU A 67 15.31 -9.18 -0.60
CA LEU A 67 14.99 -8.09 0.33
C LEU A 67 15.77 -6.82 -0.02
N GLU A 68 16.98 -6.96 -0.56
CA GLU A 68 17.79 -5.85 -1.06
C GLU A 68 17.12 -5.09 -2.19
N LEU A 69 16.77 -5.78 -3.28
CA LEU A 69 16.07 -5.17 -4.43
C LEU A 69 14.74 -4.53 -3.99
N ARG A 70 14.05 -5.16 -3.03
CA ARG A 70 12.83 -4.60 -2.47
C ARG A 70 13.07 -3.31 -1.69
N ARG A 71 14.13 -3.25 -0.87
CA ARG A 71 14.53 -2.04 -0.15
C ARG A 71 14.84 -0.91 -1.13
N GLU A 72 15.56 -1.19 -2.21
CA GLU A 72 15.86 -0.20 -3.25
C GLU A 72 14.58 0.33 -3.90
N ARG A 73 13.68 -0.58 -4.32
CA ARG A 73 12.38 -0.19 -4.89
C ARG A 73 11.57 0.70 -3.96
N LEU A 74 11.46 0.33 -2.68
CA LEU A 74 10.70 1.13 -1.71
C LEU A 74 11.38 2.48 -1.41
N THR A 75 12.72 2.49 -1.31
CA THR A 75 13.52 3.71 -1.16
C THR A 75 13.25 4.66 -2.33
N LEU A 76 13.32 4.17 -3.57
CA LEU A 76 13.01 4.95 -4.76
C LEU A 76 11.57 5.47 -4.74
N ASN A 77 10.58 4.62 -4.48
CA ASN A 77 9.18 5.05 -4.39
C ASN A 77 8.98 6.19 -3.39
N THR A 78 9.58 6.07 -2.20
CA THR A 78 9.50 7.13 -1.19
C THR A 78 10.23 8.39 -1.61
N PHE A 79 11.38 8.27 -2.28
CA PHE A 79 12.09 9.41 -2.83
C PHE A 79 11.27 10.15 -3.88
N PHE A 80 10.66 9.45 -4.85
CA PHE A 80 9.80 10.07 -5.85
C PHE A 80 8.60 10.77 -5.22
N LYS A 81 7.97 10.16 -4.21
CA LYS A 81 6.87 10.78 -3.44
C LYS A 81 7.29 12.06 -2.72
N ILE A 82 8.49 12.07 -2.14
CA ILE A 82 9.03 13.27 -1.49
C ILE A 82 9.34 14.32 -2.55
N LYS A 83 9.99 13.92 -3.66
CA LYS A 83 10.42 14.82 -4.73
C LYS A 83 9.25 15.42 -5.53
N SER A 84 8.11 14.73 -5.62
CA SER A 84 6.90 15.23 -6.27
C SER A 84 6.08 16.19 -5.40
N ASN A 85 6.40 16.31 -4.10
CA ASN A 85 5.69 17.18 -3.18
C ASN A 85 6.64 18.21 -2.54
N SER A 86 6.62 19.43 -3.07
CA SER A 86 7.43 20.55 -2.58
C SER A 86 7.11 20.93 -1.11
N SER A 87 5.87 20.72 -0.67
CA SER A 87 5.45 21.00 0.72
C SER A 87 5.94 19.97 1.75
N HIS A 88 6.54 18.85 1.31
CA HIS A 88 6.98 17.81 2.21
C HIS A 88 8.14 18.28 3.10
N PRO A 89 8.13 18.06 4.43
CA PRO A 89 9.13 18.60 5.36
C PRO A 89 10.57 18.12 5.07
N MET A 90 10.71 16.97 4.42
CA MET A 90 12.00 16.40 4.02
C MET A 90 12.43 16.76 2.59
N HIS A 91 11.63 17.49 1.80
CA HIS A 91 11.89 17.79 0.39
C HIS A 91 13.29 18.41 0.19
N TYR A 92 13.57 19.52 0.88
CA TYR A 92 14.84 20.23 0.78
C TYR A 92 16.05 19.37 1.17
N LYS A 93 15.98 18.65 2.30
CA LYS A 93 17.10 17.86 2.84
C LYS A 93 17.42 16.62 1.99
N VAL A 94 16.44 16.07 1.29
CA VAL A 94 16.59 14.88 0.45
C VAL A 94 17.16 15.25 -0.93
N ILE A 95 16.70 16.35 -1.51
CA ILE A 95 17.13 16.82 -2.83
C ILE A 95 18.49 17.49 -2.79
N ASN A 96 18.77 18.27 -1.75
CA ASN A 96 20.05 18.93 -1.55
C ASN A 96 20.79 18.32 -0.35
N PRO A 97 21.50 17.19 -0.55
CA PRO A 97 22.31 16.60 0.51
C PRO A 97 23.56 17.48 0.75
N ILE A 98 23.43 18.43 1.68
CA ILE A 98 24.44 19.43 2.09
C ILE A 98 25.81 18.80 2.38
N TYR A 99 25.85 17.52 2.75
CA TYR A 99 27.07 16.81 3.19
C TYR A 99 27.58 15.75 2.19
N GLY A 100 27.18 15.81 0.90
CA GLY A 100 27.59 14.82 -0.11
C GLY A 100 29.11 14.59 -0.20
N SER A 101 29.91 15.65 -0.06
CA SER A 101 31.38 15.57 -0.02
C SER A 101 31.90 14.85 1.23
N LEU A 102 31.30 15.09 2.40
CA LEU A 102 31.69 14.45 3.66
C LEU A 102 31.46 12.94 3.64
N PHE A 103 30.32 12.49 3.10
CA PHE A 103 30.04 11.06 2.95
C PHE A 103 31.00 10.38 1.96
N SER A 104 31.44 11.11 0.94
CA SER A 104 32.40 10.59 -0.05
C SER A 104 33.81 10.43 0.53
N LEU A 105 34.20 11.29 1.48
CA LEU A 105 35.51 11.25 2.13
C LEU A 105 35.57 10.27 3.31
N ARG A 106 34.45 10.04 4.00
CA ARG A 106 34.41 9.18 5.20
C ARG A 106 33.41 8.03 5.05
N LEU A 107 33.88 6.91 4.50
CA LEU A 107 33.12 5.67 4.29
C LEU A 107 32.57 5.01 5.57
N SER A 108 33.09 5.40 6.75
CA SER A 108 32.63 4.85 8.03
C SER A 108 31.27 5.38 8.47
N PHE A 109 30.82 6.50 7.92
CA PHE A 109 29.58 7.14 8.34
C PHE A 109 28.40 6.64 7.50
N THR A 110 27.26 6.40 8.16
CA THR A 110 26.04 5.97 7.49
C THR A 110 25.56 7.07 6.53
N PRO A 111 25.45 6.80 5.21
CA PRO A 111 25.00 7.81 4.26
C PRO A 111 23.54 8.21 4.51
N THR A 112 23.25 9.50 4.33
CA THR A 112 21.88 10.01 4.38
C THR A 112 21.01 9.36 3.31
N PHE A 113 19.69 9.42 3.53
CA PHE A 113 18.70 8.90 2.60
C PHE A 113 18.89 9.43 1.17
N GLY A 114 19.02 10.75 0.99
CA GLY A 114 19.22 11.37 -0.33
C GLY A 114 20.50 10.91 -1.03
N PHE A 115 21.61 10.81 -0.28
CA PHE A 115 22.88 10.33 -0.83
C PHE A 115 22.80 8.87 -1.29
N ARG A 116 22.11 8.01 -0.52
CA ARG A 116 21.88 6.60 -0.90
C ARG A 116 21.06 6.47 -2.17
N VAL A 117 20.00 7.26 -2.30
CA VAL A 117 19.18 7.28 -3.52
C VAL A 117 20.03 7.66 -4.72
N GLY A 118 20.91 8.65 -4.58
CA GLY A 118 21.85 9.02 -5.64
C GLY A 118 22.74 7.85 -6.08
N GLY A 119 23.19 7.01 -5.15
CA GLY A 119 23.92 5.77 -5.46
C GLY A 119 23.07 4.76 -6.25
N ILE A 120 21.82 4.55 -5.84
CA ILE A 120 20.89 3.64 -6.54
C ILE A 120 20.59 4.16 -7.95
N LEU A 121 20.30 5.45 -8.11
CA LEU A 121 20.02 6.06 -9.41
C LEU A 121 21.23 5.96 -10.35
N ARG A 122 22.44 6.14 -9.82
CA ARG A 122 23.69 5.95 -10.59
C ARG A 122 23.87 4.49 -11.02
N ASN A 123 23.59 3.53 -10.15
CA ASN A 123 23.65 2.11 -10.50
C ASN A 123 22.65 1.74 -11.61
N LEU A 124 21.50 2.44 -11.66
CA LEU A 124 20.47 2.25 -12.68
C LEU A 124 20.67 3.10 -13.93
N ASN A 125 21.72 3.94 -14.00
CA ASN A 125 21.96 4.92 -15.07
C ASN A 125 20.76 5.85 -15.36
N ILE A 126 19.98 6.18 -14.34
CA ILE A 126 18.83 7.09 -14.47
C ILE A 126 19.32 8.51 -14.19
N ASN A 127 19.55 9.27 -15.25
CA ASN A 127 19.87 10.69 -15.20
C ASN A 127 18.66 11.47 -15.73
N ASP A 128 18.14 12.38 -14.91
CA ASP A 128 17.03 13.31 -15.20
C ASP A 128 15.71 12.68 -15.67
N PHE A 129 14.68 12.81 -14.83
CA PHE A 129 13.32 12.39 -15.13
C PHE A 129 12.36 13.55 -14.81
N PRO A 130 11.41 13.87 -15.72
CA PRO A 130 10.35 14.81 -15.42
C PRO A 130 9.47 14.20 -14.33
N ILE A 131 9.27 14.94 -13.25
CA ILE A 131 8.40 14.51 -12.15
C ILE A 131 7.11 15.29 -12.31
N LEU A 132 6.01 14.58 -12.45
CA LEU A 132 4.70 15.19 -12.34
C LEU A 132 4.53 15.61 -10.88
N GLU A 133 4.33 16.91 -10.67
CA GLU A 133 4.01 17.43 -9.35
C GLU A 133 2.72 16.78 -8.87
N LYS A 134 2.67 16.41 -7.58
CA LYS A 134 1.47 15.79 -7.03
C LYS A 134 0.34 16.82 -7.09
N VAL A 135 -0.64 16.58 -7.95
CA VAL A 135 -1.91 17.29 -7.89
C VAL A 135 -2.61 16.84 -6.61
N ASP A 136 -3.03 17.78 -5.78
CA ASP A 136 -3.86 17.47 -4.61
C ASP A 136 -5.21 16.94 -5.11
N GLU A 137 -5.29 15.62 -5.24
CA GLU A 137 -6.55 14.94 -5.49
C GLU A 137 -7.51 15.25 -4.35
N PHE A 138 -8.71 15.70 -4.73
CA PHE A 138 -9.78 15.92 -3.76
C PHE A 138 -10.04 14.57 -3.06
N PRO A 139 -9.96 14.53 -1.72
CA PRO A 139 -10.06 13.26 -1.04
C PRO A 139 -11.46 12.67 -1.26
N PRO A 140 -11.57 11.36 -1.57
CA PRO A 140 -12.83 10.76 -1.98
C PRO A 140 -13.91 10.90 -0.91
N TRP A 141 -13.53 10.91 0.38
CA TRP A 141 -14.47 11.07 1.49
C TRP A 141 -15.12 12.46 1.61
N LYS A 142 -14.62 13.48 0.89
CA LYS A 142 -15.28 14.79 0.83
C LYS A 142 -16.39 14.83 -0.21
N ASP A 143 -16.38 13.93 -1.21
CA ASP A 143 -17.43 13.81 -2.24
C ASP A 143 -18.54 12.83 -1.86
N ILE A 144 -18.39 12.11 -0.74
CA ILE A 144 -19.44 11.19 -0.27
C ILE A 144 -20.59 12.01 0.31
N LYS A 145 -21.70 12.09 -0.44
CA LYS A 145 -22.99 12.49 0.11
C LYS A 145 -23.49 11.37 1.02
N LEU A 146 -23.12 11.44 2.29
CA LEU A 146 -23.58 10.50 3.30
C LEU A 146 -25.03 10.79 3.65
N ASN A 147 -25.93 9.89 3.26
CA ASN A 147 -27.28 9.87 3.81
C ASN A 147 -27.24 9.13 5.14
N PHE A 148 -27.35 9.88 6.24
CA PHE A 148 -27.44 9.31 7.57
C PHE A 148 -28.89 8.86 7.84
N ILE A 149 -29.06 7.62 8.28
CA ILE A 149 -30.34 7.15 8.82
C ILE A 149 -30.34 7.51 10.30
N ASP A 150 -31.12 8.53 10.65
CA ASP A 150 -31.16 9.08 12.01
C ASP A 150 -32.33 8.52 12.85
N ASP A 151 -33.02 7.51 12.33
CA ASP A 151 -34.22 6.91 12.92
C ASP A 151 -34.01 6.30 14.33
N PHE A 152 -32.77 6.26 14.82
CA PHE A 152 -32.40 5.69 16.11
C PHE A 152 -32.12 6.73 17.19
N GLU A 153 -32.16 8.04 16.91
CA GLU A 153 -31.93 9.09 17.91
C GLU A 153 -32.89 8.99 19.10
N HIS A 154 -34.14 8.58 18.87
CA HIS A 154 -35.16 8.48 19.91
C HIS A 154 -35.20 7.12 20.62
N LEU A 155 -34.31 6.19 20.27
CA LEU A 155 -34.26 4.84 20.83
C LEU A 155 -33.02 4.67 21.72
N PRO A 156 -33.11 4.96 23.03
CA PRO A 156 -31.99 4.77 23.96
C PRO A 156 -31.64 3.30 24.14
N LYS A 157 -30.33 2.98 24.12
CA LYS A 157 -29.77 1.61 24.22
C LYS A 157 -30.11 0.90 25.53
N SER A 158 -30.41 1.63 26.60
CA SER A 158 -30.74 1.10 27.92
C SER A 158 -32.16 0.54 28.02
N THR A 159 -33.07 1.07 27.21
CA THR A 159 -34.52 0.90 27.41
C THR A 159 -35.15 0.10 26.27
N THR A 160 -34.51 0.10 25.10
CA THR A 160 -35.06 -0.50 23.87
C THR A 160 -34.55 -1.93 23.69
N SER A 161 -35.47 -2.87 23.50
CA SER A 161 -35.12 -4.27 23.25
C SER A 161 -34.42 -4.46 21.89
N THR A 162 -33.48 -5.40 21.81
CA THR A 162 -32.70 -5.69 20.60
C THR A 162 -33.56 -6.05 19.39
N LEU A 163 -34.77 -6.56 19.61
CA LEU A 163 -35.73 -6.90 18.54
C LEU A 163 -36.27 -5.66 17.84
N VAL A 164 -36.50 -4.56 18.56
CA VAL A 164 -37.02 -3.30 17.99
C VAL A 164 -35.98 -2.68 17.05
N TYR A 165 -34.70 -2.70 17.42
CA TYR A 165 -33.62 -2.27 16.53
C TYR A 165 -33.54 -3.12 15.25
N ARG A 166 -33.68 -4.45 15.36
CA ARG A 166 -33.66 -5.34 14.20
C ARG A 166 -34.83 -5.08 13.26
N ILE A 167 -36.03 -4.85 13.79
CA ILE A 167 -37.22 -4.56 12.98
C ILE A 167 -37.04 -3.23 12.24
N HIS A 168 -36.62 -2.17 12.93
CA HIS A 168 -36.40 -0.87 12.31
C HIS A 168 -35.30 -0.92 11.24
N LEU A 169 -34.15 -1.54 11.53
CA LEU A 169 -33.08 -1.71 10.54
C LEU A 169 -33.54 -2.50 9.31
N ASN A 170 -34.30 -3.58 9.49
CA ASN A 170 -34.79 -4.34 8.35
C ASN A 170 -35.80 -3.54 7.51
N SER A 171 -36.66 -2.74 8.16
CA SER A 171 -37.63 -1.90 7.46
C SER A 171 -36.98 -0.78 6.65
N THR A 172 -35.93 -0.14 7.18
CA THR A 172 -35.21 0.96 6.50
C THR A 172 -34.33 0.43 5.38
N VAL A 173 -33.73 -0.75 5.53
CA VAL A 173 -33.00 -1.42 4.44
C VAL A 173 -33.94 -1.79 3.29
N VAL A 174 -35.16 -2.25 3.59
CA VAL A 174 -36.15 -2.61 2.57
C VAL A 174 -36.63 -1.37 1.81
N SER A 175 -36.94 -0.27 2.49
CA SER A 175 -37.37 0.99 1.85
C SER A 175 -36.28 1.59 0.96
N LEU A 176 -35.02 1.52 1.39
CA LEU A 176 -33.87 2.00 0.61
C LEU A 176 -33.56 1.12 -0.60
N SER A 177 -33.80 -0.19 -0.52
CA SER A 177 -33.63 -1.10 -1.66
C SER A 177 -34.63 -0.82 -2.80
N GLN A 178 -35.80 -0.27 -2.47
CA GLN A 178 -36.85 0.08 -3.44
C GLN A 178 -36.56 1.42 -4.13
N SER A 179 -35.82 2.33 -3.50
CA SER A 179 -35.48 3.64 -4.07
C SER A 179 -34.18 3.64 -4.89
N SER A 180 -33.26 2.67 -4.73
CA SER A 180 -31.99 2.64 -5.47
C SER A 180 -31.40 1.21 -5.57
N PRO A 181 -31.35 0.58 -6.77
CA PRO A 181 -30.98 -0.83 -6.92
C PRO A 181 -29.47 -1.15 -6.82
N GLN A 182 -28.61 -0.18 -6.47
CA GLN A 182 -27.13 -0.35 -6.47
C GLN A 182 -26.47 -0.33 -5.08
N LEU A 183 -27.22 -0.49 -3.99
CA LEU A 183 -26.66 -0.52 -2.64
C LEU A 183 -26.30 -1.96 -2.22
N ARG A 184 -25.01 -2.24 -1.98
CA ARG A 184 -24.58 -3.48 -1.29
C ARG A 184 -24.42 -3.19 0.20
N TYR A 185 -25.13 -3.94 1.02
CA TYR A 185 -25.07 -3.87 2.48
C TYR A 185 -23.87 -4.66 3.03
N SER A 186 -23.17 -4.12 4.02
CA SER A 186 -22.20 -4.86 4.83
C SER A 186 -22.59 -4.74 6.30
N THR A 187 -23.01 -5.86 6.90
CA THR A 187 -23.37 -5.91 8.32
C THR A 187 -22.12 -6.15 9.16
N ALA A 188 -21.42 -5.07 9.52
CA ALA A 188 -20.47 -5.07 10.63
C ALA A 188 -21.10 -4.35 11.83
N ALA A 189 -21.15 -5.06 12.97
CA ALA A 189 -22.02 -4.75 14.09
C ALA A 189 -21.64 -3.47 14.89
N THR A 190 -22.69 -2.87 15.47
CA THR A 190 -22.75 -2.21 16.80
C THR A 190 -22.87 -0.68 16.84
N CYS A 191 -22.59 0.07 15.77
CA CYS A 191 -22.96 1.50 15.71
C CYS A 191 -22.94 2.03 14.28
N GLY A 192 -24.10 2.05 13.63
CA GLY A 192 -24.30 2.68 12.31
C GLY A 192 -24.05 1.74 11.13
N VAL A 193 -24.97 1.79 10.16
CA VAL A 193 -24.76 1.27 8.80
C VAL A 193 -24.25 2.45 7.98
N ALA A 194 -23.00 2.39 7.52
CA ALA A 194 -22.50 3.34 6.54
C ALA A 194 -22.98 2.89 5.15
N LEU A 195 -23.73 3.75 4.46
CA LEU A 195 -24.14 3.54 3.07
C LEU A 195 -23.07 4.15 2.16
N GLU A 196 -22.45 3.33 1.32
CA GLU A 196 -21.55 3.77 0.27
C GLU A 196 -22.29 3.70 -1.07
N GLU A 197 -22.42 4.85 -1.74
CA GLU A 197 -23.02 4.96 -3.06
C GLU A 197 -21.96 4.58 -4.10
N VAL A 198 -22.18 3.52 -4.87
CA VAL A 198 -21.31 3.18 -6.00
C VAL A 198 -21.62 4.15 -7.13
N GLN A 199 -20.73 5.11 -7.40
CA GLN A 199 -20.75 5.82 -8.67
C GLN A 199 -20.55 4.79 -9.78
N SER A 200 -21.58 4.63 -10.60
CA SER A 200 -21.50 3.90 -11.86
C SER A 200 -20.31 4.40 -12.66
N LEU A 201 -19.43 3.47 -13.04
CA LEU A 201 -18.43 3.64 -14.09
C LEU A 201 -19.15 4.05 -15.39
N SER A 202 -19.38 5.33 -15.57
CA SER A 202 -19.86 5.91 -16.82
C SER A 202 -19.44 7.37 -16.86
N LEU A 203 -18.24 7.61 -17.40
CA LEU A 203 -17.86 8.72 -18.27
C LEU A 203 -16.34 8.62 -18.52
N LEU A 204 -15.94 7.57 -19.24
CA LEU A 204 -14.75 7.66 -20.09
C LEU A 204 -15.20 8.47 -21.33
N PRO A 205 -14.48 9.52 -21.75
CA PRO A 205 -14.76 10.15 -23.03
C PRO A 205 -14.48 9.12 -24.14
N GLU A 206 -15.49 8.94 -24.97
CA GLU A 206 -15.51 8.12 -26.16
C GLU A 206 -14.39 8.56 -27.12
N SER A 207 -13.24 7.87 -27.07
CA SER A 207 -12.22 7.97 -28.10
C SER A 207 -12.73 7.22 -29.33
N LYS A 208 -13.08 7.97 -30.37
CA LYS A 208 -13.28 7.45 -31.71
C LYS A 208 -11.97 6.82 -32.19
N ASP A 209 -11.89 5.49 -32.19
CA ASP A 209 -10.97 4.75 -33.03
C ASP A 209 -11.79 3.86 -33.97
N SER A 210 -11.56 4.10 -35.26
CA SER A 210 -12.10 3.39 -36.40
C SER A 210 -11.71 1.92 -36.41
N GLU A 211 -12.62 1.11 -36.92
CA GLU A 211 -12.56 -0.32 -37.08
C GLU A 211 -11.28 -0.84 -37.78
N VAL A 212 -10.97 -2.07 -37.36
CA VAL A 212 -9.91 -2.98 -37.79
C VAL A 212 -10.04 -3.34 -39.27
N GLU A 213 -8.93 -3.27 -40.01
CA GLU A 213 -8.64 -4.19 -41.11
C GLU A 213 -7.19 -4.68 -41.00
N ILE A 214 -7.04 -5.92 -40.53
CA ILE A 214 -5.86 -6.75 -40.80
C ILE A 214 -6.35 -7.85 -41.74
N SER A 215 -5.92 -7.78 -43.00
CA SER A 215 -5.96 -8.92 -43.92
C SER A 215 -4.54 -9.49 -44.03
N VAL A 216 -4.45 -10.79 -43.73
CA VAL A 216 -3.41 -11.80 -44.03
C VAL A 216 -1.97 -11.34 -44.20
#